data_AF-A0A6P3IN83-F1
#
_entry.id   AF-A0A6P3IN83-F1
#
_cell.length_a   1.000
_cell.length_b   1.000
_cell.length_c   1.000
_cell.angle_alpha   90.00
_cell.angle_beta   90.00
_cell.angle_gamma   90.00
#
_symmetry.space_group_name_H-M   'P 1'
#
loop_
_entity.id
_entity.type
_entity.pdbx_description
1 polymer ?
#
loop_
_entity_poly.entity_id
_entity_poly.type
_entity_poly.pdbx_seq_one_letter_code
_entity_poly.pdbx_strand_id
1 'polypeptide(L)'
;MAAAKLLYDSGLNVIVLEARDRVGGRTYTLRNQKVKYVDLGGSYVGPTQNHILRLSKELGLETYKVNEVERLIHHTKVSLEQPLKDLEIILSVFPYISTNSRSSPQTTSFILE
;
A
#
# COMPACT_ATOMS: atom_id res chain seq x y z
N MET A 1 -7.65 -9.15 10.37
CA MET A 1 -7.84 -9.95 9.14
C MET A 1 -7.08 -11.28 9.17
N ALA A 2 -5.75 -11.33 9.26
CA ALA A 2 -4.99 -12.59 9.22
C ALA A 2 -5.46 -13.66 10.24
N ALA A 3 -5.69 -13.26 11.50
CA ALA A 3 -6.21 -14.18 12.52
C ALA A 3 -7.60 -14.72 12.17
N ALA A 4 -8.51 -13.85 11.72
CA ALA A 4 -9.86 -14.23 11.32
C ALA A 4 -9.85 -15.23 10.16
N LYS A 5 -8.99 -15.00 9.16
CA LYS A 5 -8.79 -15.93 8.04
C LYS A 5 -8.34 -17.31 8.55
N LEU A 6 -7.32 -17.36 9.40
CA LEU A 6 -6.80 -18.61 9.94
C LEU A 6 -7.86 -19.41 10.72
N LEU A 7 -8.65 -18.72 11.55
CA LEU A 7 -9.75 -19.35 12.30
C LEU A 7 -10.86 -19.85 11.36
N TYR A 8 -11.22 -19.07 10.35
CA TYR A 8 -12.22 -19.43 9.35
C TYR A 8 -11.78 -20.64 8.53
N ASP A 9 -10.53 -20.66 8.04
CA ASP A 9 -9.95 -21.79 7.31
C ASP A 9 -9.89 -23.07 8.18
N SER A 10 -9.88 -22.91 9.50
CA SER A 10 -9.94 -24.03 10.47
C SER A 10 -11.37 -24.51 10.74
N GLY A 11 -12.38 -24.00 10.03
CA GLY A 11 -13.78 -24.41 10.15
C GLY A 11 -14.56 -23.74 11.28
N LEU A 12 -14.01 -22.69 11.91
CA LEU A 12 -14.70 -21.95 12.96
C LEU A 12 -15.59 -20.84 12.38
N ASN A 13 -16.68 -20.54 13.07
CA ASN A 13 -17.50 -19.37 12.76
C ASN A 13 -16.85 -18.11 13.32
N VAL A 14 -16.61 -17.11 12.46
CA VAL A 14 -15.81 -15.92 12.78
C VAL A 14 -16.59 -14.66 12.44
N ILE A 15 -16.62 -13.72 13.39
CA ILE A 15 -17.14 -12.36 13.18
C ILE A 15 -15.97 -11.39 13.39
N VAL A 16 -15.84 -10.41 12.48
CA VAL A 16 -14.88 -9.30 12.60
C VAL A 16 -15.67 -8.00 12.78
N LEU A 17 -15.46 -7.33 13.90
CA LEU A 17 -16.04 -6.02 14.17
C LEU A 17 -14.98 -4.94 13.93
N GLU A 18 -15.22 -4.06 12.97
CA GLU A 18 -14.36 -2.93 12.61
C GLU A 18 -15.05 -1.62 12.98
N ALA A 19 -14.31 -0.69 13.56
CA ALA A 19 -14.85 0.58 14.02
C ALA A 19 -15.05 1.58 12.87
N ARG A 20 -14.23 1.47 11.82
CA ARG A 20 -14.33 2.30 10.61
C ARG A 20 -15.29 1.71 9.58
N ASP A 21 -15.57 2.51 8.57
CA ASP A 21 -16.28 2.13 7.34
C ASP A 21 -15.41 1.33 6.34
N ARG A 22 -14.14 1.05 6.71
CA ARG A 22 -13.18 0.31 5.89
C ARG A 22 -12.28 -0.58 6.73
N VAL A 23 -11.81 -1.66 6.13
CA VAL A 23 -10.73 -2.50 6.68
C VAL A 23 -9.35 -1.87 6.40
N GLY A 24 -8.29 -2.53 6.91
CA GLY A 24 -6.89 -2.18 6.65
C GLY A 24 -6.22 -1.40 7.77
N GLY A 25 -6.98 -0.61 8.55
CA GLY A 25 -6.44 0.16 9.68
C GLY A 25 -5.34 1.13 9.22
N ARG A 26 -4.08 0.81 9.53
CA ARG A 26 -2.88 1.60 9.15
C ARG A 26 -2.43 1.39 7.70
N THR A 27 -3.04 0.45 6.97
CA THR A 27 -2.93 0.38 5.52
C THR A 27 -4.19 1.00 4.90
N TYR A 28 -4.00 1.82 3.87
CA TYR A 28 -5.10 2.46 3.16
C TYR A 28 -4.67 2.79 1.73
N THR A 29 -5.26 2.10 0.76
CA THR A 29 -5.06 2.38 -0.66
C THR A 29 -6.21 3.25 -1.16
N LEU A 30 -5.89 4.47 -1.59
CA LEU A 30 -6.81 5.35 -2.29
C LEU A 30 -6.78 5.01 -3.79
N ARG A 31 -7.95 4.92 -4.43
CA ARG A 31 -8.08 4.74 -5.88
C ARG A 31 -8.85 5.91 -6.50
N ASN A 32 -8.33 6.49 -7.57
CA ASN A 32 -9.02 7.52 -8.35
C ASN A 32 -8.39 7.64 -9.76
N GLN A 33 -8.98 8.49 -10.62
CA GLN A 33 -8.50 8.68 -12.00
C GLN A 33 -7.13 9.35 -12.11
N LYS A 34 -6.68 10.11 -11.09
CA LYS A 34 -5.42 10.87 -11.12
C LYS A 34 -4.20 9.98 -10.80
N VAL A 35 -4.33 9.06 -9.83
CA VAL A 35 -3.23 8.19 -9.39
C VAL A 35 -3.37 6.73 -9.77
N LYS A 36 -4.52 6.31 -10.31
CA LYS A 36 -4.96 4.91 -10.40
C LYS A 36 -5.12 4.29 -9.00
N TYR A 37 -4.02 4.12 -8.27
CA TYR A 37 -3.99 3.78 -6.85
C TYR A 37 -2.77 4.41 -6.15
N VAL A 38 -2.91 4.70 -4.86
CA VAL A 38 -1.78 5.09 -3.99
C VAL A 38 -2.03 4.62 -2.57
N ASP A 39 -0.99 4.17 -1.89
CA ASP A 39 -1.06 3.87 -0.47
C ASP A 39 -0.77 5.12 0.36
N LEU A 40 -1.74 5.48 1.20
CA LEU A 40 -1.64 6.57 2.19
C LEU A 40 -1.24 6.05 3.58
N GLY A 41 -0.92 4.76 3.67
CA GLY A 41 -0.53 4.05 4.89
C GLY A 41 0.75 3.24 4.69
N GLY A 42 0.88 2.11 5.39
CA GLY A 42 2.01 1.20 5.17
C GLY A 42 1.96 0.50 3.81
N SER A 43 3.06 0.56 3.06
CA SER A 43 3.16 0.05 1.67
C SER A 43 4.31 -0.92 1.42
N TYR A 44 5.39 -0.77 2.19
CA TYR A 44 6.65 -1.45 1.92
C TYR A 44 6.75 -2.80 2.62
N VAL A 45 7.20 -3.80 1.88
CA VAL A 45 7.61 -5.12 2.37
C VAL A 45 9.02 -5.44 1.87
N GLY A 46 9.68 -6.42 2.45
CA GLY A 46 11.06 -6.74 2.06
C GLY A 46 11.47 -8.16 2.41
N PRO A 47 12.74 -8.51 2.11
CA PRO A 47 13.31 -9.80 2.48
C PRO A 47 13.10 -10.09 3.97
N THR A 48 13.01 -11.37 4.31
CA THR A 48 12.72 -11.88 5.66
C THR A 48 11.31 -11.64 6.18
N GLN A 49 10.49 -10.78 5.54
CA GLN A 49 9.09 -10.57 5.92
C GLN A 49 8.16 -11.65 5.36
N ASN A 50 8.50 -12.91 5.65
CA ASN A 50 7.95 -14.07 4.94
C ASN A 50 6.43 -14.26 5.12
N HIS A 51 5.88 -13.89 6.28
CA HIS A 51 4.45 -14.09 6.55
C HIS A 51 3.54 -13.22 5.68
N ILE A 52 3.89 -11.93 5.52
CA ILE A 52 3.11 -11.02 4.68
C ILE A 52 3.31 -11.36 3.20
N LEU A 53 4.53 -11.72 2.79
CA LEU A 53 4.81 -12.16 1.41
C LEU A 53 4.02 -13.43 1.05
N ARG A 54 3.98 -14.42 1.95
CA ARG A 54 3.20 -15.66 1.75
C ARG A 54 1.71 -15.38 1.64
N LEU A 55 1.15 -14.60 2.57
CA LEU A 55 -0.27 -14.25 2.56
C LEU A 55 -0.64 -13.48 1.29
N SER A 56 0.21 -12.56 0.86
CA SER A 56 -0.03 -11.76 -0.35
C SER A 56 -0.04 -12.64 -1.60
N LYS A 57 0.91 -13.58 -1.71
CA LYS A 57 0.94 -14.56 -2.80
C LYS A 57 -0.29 -15.46 -2.81
N GLU A 58 -0.75 -15.91 -1.64
CA GLU A 58 -1.98 -16.71 -1.52
C GLU A 58 -3.22 -15.94 -2.01
N LEU A 59 -3.24 -14.62 -1.79
CA LEU A 59 -4.31 -13.73 -2.26
C LEU A 59 -4.12 -13.27 -3.72
N GLY A 60 -3.11 -13.77 -4.44
CA GLY A 60 -2.83 -13.42 -5.83
C GLY A 60 -2.24 -12.02 -6.02
N LEU A 61 -1.67 -11.42 -4.97
CA LEU A 61 -1.03 -10.11 -5.04
C LEU A 61 0.45 -10.22 -5.42
N GLU A 62 0.90 -9.30 -6.27
CA GLU A 62 2.30 -9.19 -6.69
C GLU A 62 3.02 -8.03 -5.98
N THR A 63 4.35 -8.08 -5.98
CA THR A 63 5.19 -6.98 -5.48
C THR A 63 6.11 -6.47 -6.57
N TYR A 64 6.41 -5.18 -6.55
CA TYR A 64 7.42 -4.55 -7.41
C TYR A 64 8.54 -3.93 -6.59
N LYS A 65 9.73 -3.82 -7.19
CA LYS A 65 10.89 -3.17 -6.56
C LYS A 65 10.73 -1.67 -6.55
N VAL A 66 10.93 -1.05 -5.39
CA VAL A 66 10.92 0.41 -5.27
C VAL A 66 12.15 0.97 -5.97
N ASN A 67 12.03 2.15 -6.59
CA ASN A 67 13.18 2.85 -7.14
C ASN A 67 14.11 3.30 -6.00
N GLU A 68 15.28 2.67 -5.89
CA GLU A 68 16.32 3.00 -4.90
C GLU A 68 17.48 3.83 -5.52
N VAL A 69 17.44 4.11 -6.82
CA VAL A 69 18.53 4.82 -7.54
C VAL A 69 18.42 6.32 -7.34
N GLU A 70 17.22 6.86 -7.44
CA GLU A 70 16.96 8.28 -7.36
C GLU A 70 16.67 8.71 -5.92
N ARG A 71 17.18 9.88 -5.53
CA ARG A 71 16.80 10.55 -4.28
C ARG A 71 15.88 11.71 -4.60
N LEU A 72 14.59 11.40 -4.72
CA LEU A 72 13.55 12.35 -5.07
C LEU A 72 12.77 12.74 -3.81
N ILE A 73 12.75 14.04 -3.50
CA ILE A 73 11.83 14.62 -2.52
C ILE A 73 10.85 15.46 -3.32
N HIS A 74 9.60 15.01 -3.38
CA HIS A 74 8.54 15.86 -3.89
C HIS A 74 7.89 16.62 -2.73
N HIS A 75 7.96 17.95 -2.78
CA HIS A 75 7.29 18.81 -1.81
C HIS A 75 6.42 19.82 -2.53
N THR A 76 5.20 20.00 -2.03
CA THR A 76 4.31 21.08 -2.47
C THR A 76 3.98 21.97 -1.28
N LYS A 77 3.99 23.29 -1.48
CA LYS A 77 3.68 24.26 -0.43
C LYS A 77 2.18 24.49 -0.45
N VAL A 78 1.48 23.97 0.56
CA VAL A 78 0.02 24.17 0.68
C VAL A 78 -0.24 25.44 1.48
N SER A 79 -0.88 26.44 0.85
CA SER A 79 -1.41 27.61 1.56
C SER A 79 -2.78 27.25 2.13
N LEU A 80 -2.92 27.27 3.47
CA LEU A 80 -4.16 26.94 4.17
C LEU A 80 -5.17 28.11 4.10
N GLU A 81 -5.64 28.45 2.91
CA GLU A 81 -6.77 29.40 2.75
C GLU A 81 -8.11 28.69 2.44
N GLN A 82 -8.08 27.38 2.20
CA GLN A 82 -9.27 26.58 1.88
C GLN A 82 -9.41 25.39 2.86
N PRO A 83 -10.65 25.01 3.23
CA PRO A 83 -10.87 23.92 4.19
C PRO A 83 -10.30 22.60 3.67
N LEU A 84 -9.75 21.79 4.59
CA LEU A 84 -9.09 20.48 4.41
C LEU A 84 -9.96 19.36 3.78
N LYS A 85 -10.99 19.70 3.00
CA LYS A 85 -11.86 18.75 2.30
C LYS A 85 -11.23 18.24 1.01
N ASP A 86 -10.30 18.99 0.43
CA ASP A 86 -9.69 18.64 -0.85
C ASP A 86 -8.25 18.17 -0.62
N LEU A 87 -8.11 16.96 -0.07
CA LEU A 87 -6.85 16.21 -0.04
C LEU A 87 -6.41 15.74 -1.45
N GLU A 88 -6.79 16.46 -2.51
CA GLU A 88 -6.45 16.18 -3.90
C GLU A 88 -4.99 16.54 -4.22
N ILE A 89 -4.35 17.38 -3.40
CA ILE A 89 -3.04 17.99 -3.70
C ILE A 89 -1.87 17.01 -3.53
N ILE A 90 -1.99 15.98 -2.70
CA ILE A 90 -0.89 15.01 -2.46
C ILE A 90 -0.74 14.01 -3.63
N LEU A 91 -1.72 13.95 -4.54
CA LEU A 91 -1.89 12.86 -5.48
C LEU A 91 -1.35 13.15 -6.89
N SER A 92 -1.11 14.40 -7.26
CA SER A 92 -0.74 14.73 -8.65
C SER A 92 0.72 14.43 -9.01
N VAL A 93 1.50 13.75 -8.16
CA VAL A 93 2.96 13.78 -8.27
C VAL A 93 3.70 12.45 -8.13
N PHE A 94 3.01 11.34 -8.32
CA PHE A 94 3.69 10.05 -8.52
C PHE A 94 3.76 9.73 -10.00
N PRO A 95 4.84 10.10 -10.73
CA PRO A 95 5.10 9.46 -12.00
C PRO A 95 5.47 8.00 -11.74
N TYR A 96 4.82 7.11 -12.47
CA TYR A 96 5.14 5.69 -12.56
C TYR A 96 6.62 5.52 -12.96
N ILE A 97 7.47 5.07 -12.03
CA ILE A 97 8.85 4.70 -12.34
C ILE A 97 8.92 3.18 -12.51
N SER A 98 8.88 2.74 -13.78
CA SER A 98 9.39 1.44 -14.19
C SER A 98 10.78 1.65 -14.76
N THR A 99 11.83 1.05 -14.17
CA THR A 99 12.95 0.45 -14.92
C THR A 99 13.91 -0.36 -14.04
N ASN A 100 14.66 -1.20 -14.75
CA ASN A 100 15.44 -2.38 -14.42
C ASN A 100 16.75 -2.21 -13.58
N SER A 101 17.11 -3.30 -12.89
CA SER A 101 18.46 -3.79 -12.53
C SER A 101 19.30 -3.22 -11.37
N ARG A 102 19.38 -3.99 -10.27
CA ARG A 102 20.56 -4.71 -9.69
C ARG A 102 20.24 -5.14 -8.24
N SER A 103 20.82 -6.25 -7.79
CA SER A 103 20.43 -7.01 -6.60
C SER A 103 21.07 -6.53 -5.28
N SER A 104 20.30 -5.81 -4.46
CA SER A 104 20.46 -5.72 -3.00
C SER A 104 19.29 -6.49 -2.32
N PRO A 105 19.22 -6.66 -0.99
CA PRO A 105 18.03 -7.20 -0.34
C PRO A 105 16.94 -6.12 -0.40
N GLN A 106 16.11 -6.12 -1.45
CA GLN A 106 15.38 -4.91 -1.86
C GLN A 106 14.01 -4.76 -1.22
N THR A 107 13.69 -3.52 -0.86
CA THR A 107 12.35 -3.14 -0.44
C THR A 107 11.42 -3.16 -1.65
N THR A 108 10.29 -3.85 -1.53
CA THR A 108 9.24 -3.92 -2.55
C THR A 108 7.95 -3.30 -2.03
N SER A 109 7.06 -2.90 -2.93
CA SER A 109 5.71 -2.46 -2.61
C SER A 109 4.71 -3.32 -3.37
N PHE A 110 3.46 -3.38 -2.91
CA PHE A 110 2.43 -4.19 -3.56
C PHE A 110 1.91 -3.53 -4.84
N ILE A 111 1.62 -4.35 -5.85
CA ILE A 111 0.84 -3.96 -7.03
C ILE A 111 -0.62 -4.27 -6.74
N LEU A 112 -1.49 -3.28 -6.92
CA LEU A 112 -2.92 -3.46 -6.90
C LEU A 112 -3.44 -3.24 -8.32
N GLU A 113 -3.93 -4.29 -8.97
CA GLU A 113 -4.62 -4.18 -10.25
C GLU A 113 -6.01 -3.51 -10.12
#